data_AF-A0A5B8ISS7-F1
#
_entry.id   AF-A0A5B8ISS7-F1
#
_cell.length_a   1.000
_cell.length_b   1.000
_cell.length_c   1.000
_cell.angle_alpha   90.00
_cell.angle_beta   90.00
_cell.angle_gamma   90.00
#
_symmetry.space_group_name_H-M   'P 1'
#
loop_
_entity.id
_entity.type
_entity.pdbx_description
1 polymer ?
#
loop_
_entity_poly.entity_id
_entity_poly.type
_entity_poly.pdbx_seq_one_letter_code
_entity_poly.pdbx_strand_id
1 'polypeptide(L)' 'MPLNMTRPSLKAISVRNACNAALPSLKKNEALKHYAAAEEARLAMREAESNNELNAATHALA' A
#
# COMPACT_ATOMS: atom_id res chain seq x y z
N MET A 1 -15.05 7.84 12.54
CA MET A 1 -15.38 7.82 11.11
C MET A 1 -14.62 6.67 10.47
N PRO A 2 -15.26 5.56 10.09
CA PRO A 2 -14.56 4.48 9.39
C PRO A 2 -14.12 5.02 8.02
N LEU A 3 -12.81 5.02 7.77
CA LEU A 3 -12.24 5.44 6.49
C LEU A 3 -12.75 4.50 5.41
N ASN A 4 -13.58 5.04 4.52
CA ASN A 4 -14.16 4.31 3.40
C ASN A 4 -13.02 3.86 2.45
N MET A 5 -12.64 2.58 2.52
CA MET A 5 -11.50 1.99 1.79
C MET A 5 -11.74 1.82 0.28
N THR A 6 -12.82 2.37 -0.27
CA THR A 6 -13.16 2.31 -1.70
C THR A 6 -12.31 3.22 -2.57
N ARG A 7 -11.52 4.14 -1.99
CA ARG A 7 -10.61 5.01 -2.75
C ARG A 7 -9.18 4.45 -2.68
N PRO A 8 -8.53 4.14 -3.81
CA PRO A 8 -7.15 3.66 -3.85
C PRO A 8 -6.18 4.57 -3.08
N SER A 9 -6.43 5.88 -3.11
CA SER A 9 -5.67 6.89 -2.36
C SER A 9 -5.77 6.75 -0.83
N LEU A 10 -6.93 6.35 -0.29
CA LEU A 10 -7.09 6.12 1.15
C LEU A 10 -6.41 4.82 1.59
N LYS A 11 -6.46 3.80 0.73
CA LYS A 11 -5.80 2.51 0.96
C LYS A 11 -4.27 2.68 0.94
N ALA A 12 -3.74 3.48 0.01
CA ALA A 12 -2.35 3.87 -0.01
C ALA A 12 -1.93 4.59 1.28
N ILE A 13 -2.68 5.60 1.72
CA ILE A 13 -2.38 6.32 2.98
C ILE A 13 -2.36 5.35 4.18
N SER A 14 -3.30 4.41 4.24
CA SER A 14 -3.36 3.43 5.33
C SER A 14 -2.14 2.50 5.33
N VAL A 15 -1.75 1.97 4.17
CA VAL A 15 -0.56 1.12 4.04
C VAL A 15 0.70 1.90 4.42
N ARG A 16 0.81 3.15 3.96
CA ARG A 16 1.94 4.02 4.30
C ARG A 16 2.03 4.28 5.82
N ASN A 17 0.90 4.55 6.47
CA ASN A 17 0.85 4.73 7.92
C ASN A 17 1.22 3.45 8.67
N ALA A 18 0.74 2.29 8.21
CA ALA A 18 1.10 0.99 8.80
C ALA A 18 2.60 0.69 8.63
N CYS A 19 3.19 0.96 7.46
CA CYS A 19 4.63 0.92 7.25
C CYS A 19 5.39 1.85 8.20
N ASN A 20 4.88 3.07 8.42
CA ASN A 20 5.57 4.07 9.24
C ASN A 20 5.52 3.73 10.74
N ALA A 21 4.41 3.16 11.21
CA ALA A 21 4.24 2.68 12.57
C ALA A 21 5.01 1.36 12.85
N ALA A 22 5.24 0.54 11.82
CA ALA A 22 6.01 -0.69 11.95
C ALA A 22 7.50 -0.42 12.20
N LEU A 23 8.09 -1.22 13.09
CA LEU A 23 9.54 -1.26 13.32
C LEU A 23 10.28 -1.59 12.01
N PRO A 24 11.46 -1.00 11.77
CA PRO A 24 12.30 -1.33 10.61
C PRO A 24 12.56 -2.83 10.57
N SER A 25 11.95 -3.51 9.61
CA SER A 25 11.98 -4.95 9.46
C SER A 25 11.95 -5.30 7.98
N LEU A 26 12.39 -6.51 7.64
CA LEU A 26 12.36 -7.00 6.26
C LEU A 26 10.95 -6.89 5.66
N LYS A 27 9.92 -7.20 6.46
CA LYS A 27 8.50 -7.03 6.16
C LYS A 27 8.11 -5.60 5.75
N LYS A 28 8.59 -4.59 6.50
CA LYS A 28 8.37 -3.17 6.17
C LYS A 28 9.02 -2.79 4.83
N ASN A 29 10.24 -3.28 4.58
CA ASN A 29 10.92 -3.01 3.31
C ASN A 29 10.20 -3.67 2.13
N GLU A 30 9.69 -4.89 2.31
CA GLU A 30 8.84 -5.58 1.32
C GLU A 30 7.57 -4.77 1.03
N ALA A 31 6.87 -4.33 2.08
CA ALA A 31 5.66 -3.54 1.96
C ALA A 31 5.90 -2.19 1.27
N LEU A 32 7.03 -1.54 1.52
CA LEU A 32 7.41 -0.29 0.84
C LEU A 32 7.71 -0.49 -0.65
N LYS A 33 8.28 -1.63 -1.05
CA LYS A 33 8.48 -1.95 -2.47
C LYS A 33 7.15 -2.11 -3.19
N HIS A 34 6.23 -2.88 -2.62
CA HIS A 34 4.87 -3.03 -3.16
C HIS A 34 4.11 -1.70 -3.17
N TYR A 35 4.26 -0.87 -2.14
CA TYR A 35 3.67 0.46 -2.10
C TYR A 35 4.19 1.37 -3.24
N ALA A 36 5.49 1.34 -3.52
CA ALA A 36 6.06 2.10 -4.63
C ALA A 36 5.53 1.60 -5.99
N ALA A 37 5.46 0.28 -6.19
CA ALA A 37 4.87 -0.31 -7.39
C ALA A 37 3.39 0.07 -7.56
N ALA A 38 2.64 0.16 -6.46
CA ALA A 38 1.25 0.60 -6.50
C ALA A 38 1.09 2.06 -6.94
N GLU A 39 1.98 2.97 -6.51
CA GLU A 39 1.96 4.37 -6.94
C GLU A 39 2.34 4.51 -8.42
N GLU A 40 3.36 3.78 -8.90
CA GLU A 40 3.71 3.75 -10.32
C GLU A 40 2.55 3.23 -11.18
N ALA A 41 1.90 2.14 -10.77
CA ALA A 41 0.71 1.62 -11.44
C ALA A 41 -0.44 2.64 -11.43
N ARG A 42 -0.62 3.39 -10.33
CA ARG A 42 -1.61 4.46 -10.24
C ARG A 42 -1.31 5.61 -11.21
N LEU A 43 -0.05 6.03 -11.30
CA LEU A 43 0.40 7.06 -12.25
C LEU A 43 0.19 6.60 -13.70
N ALA A 44 0.36 5.31 -13.97
CA ALA A 44 0.09 4.70 -15.26
C ALA A 44 -1.41 4.44 -15.54
N MET A 45 -2.33 4.94 -14.70
CA MET A 45 -3.78 4.70 -14.78
C MET A 45 -4.18 3.21 -14.73
N ARG A 46 -3.33 2.36 -14.15
CA ARG A 46 -3.57 0.92 -13.97
C ARG A 46 -4.12 0.65 -12.58
N GLU A 47 -5.38 1.01 -12.36
CA GLU A 47 -6.03 0.91 -11.05
C GLU A 47 -6.06 -0.53 -10.50
N ALA A 48 -6.23 -1.53 -11.38
CA ALA A 48 -6.24 -2.94 -10.98
C ALA A 48 -4.88 -3.41 -10.44
N GLU A 49 -3.79 -3.07 -11.14
CA GLU A 49 -2.41 -3.37 -10.70
C GLU A 49 -2.10 -2.63 -9.39
N SER A 50 -2.46 -1.33 -9.30
CA SER A 50 -2.29 -0.54 -8.08
C SER A 50 -3.00 -1.18 -6.88
N ASN A 51 -4.24 -1.64 -7.05
CA ASN A 51 -4.98 -2.29 -5.98
C ASN A 51 -4.37 -3.64 -5.55
N ASN A 52 -3.82 -4.40 -6.50
CA ASN A 52 -3.14 -5.67 -6.24
C ASN A 52 -1.87 -5.45 -5.41
N GLU A 53 -1.06 -4.47 -5.81
CA GLU A 53 0.17 -4.12 -5.10
C GLU A 53 -0.12 -3.55 -3.70
N LEU A 54 -1.18 -2.76 -3.52
CA LEU A 54 -1.61 -2.32 -2.18
C LEU A 54 -2.07 -3.48 -1.28
N ASN A 55 -2.70 -4.50 -1.86
CA ASN A 55 -3.03 -5.72 -1.11
C ASN A 55 -1.76 -6.49 -0.73
N ALA A 56 -0.79 -6.64 -1.64
CA ALA A 56 0.48 -7.29 -1.36
C ALA A 56 1.25 -6.54 -0.25
N ALA A 57 1.28 -5.21 -0.31
CA ALA A 57 1.88 -4.39 0.74
C ALA A 57 1.18 -4.57 2.11
N THR A 58 -0.15 -4.68 2.11
CA THR A 58 -0.92 -4.95 3.34
C THR A 58 -0.60 -6.34 3.90
N HIS A 59 -0.53 -7.36 3.04
CA HIS A 59 -0.17 -8.73 3.43
C HIS A 59 1.26 -8.85 3.95
N ALA A 60 2.21 -8.10 3.37
CA ALA A 60 3.59 -8.07 3.83
C ALA A 60 3.72 -7.47 5.25
N LEU A 61 2.80 -6.58 5.65
CA LEU A 61 2.75 -5.98 6.98
C LEU A 61 2.03 -6.84 8.03
N ALA A 62 1.24 -7.84 7.61
CA ALA A 62 0.63 -8.82 8.50
C ALA A 62 1.66 -9.85 9.01
#